data_AF-X8IYT7-F1
#
_entry.id   AF-X8IYT7-F1
#
_cell.length_a   1.000
_cell.length_b   1.000
_cell.length_c   1.000
_cell.angle_alpha   90.00
_cell.angle_beta   90.00
_cell.angle_gamma   90.00
#
_symmetry.space_group_name_H-M   'P 1'
#
loop_
_entity.id
_entity.type
_entity.pdbx_description
1 polymer ?
#
loop_
_entity_poly.entity_id
_entity_poly.type
_entity_poly.pdbx_seq_one_letter_code
_entity_poly.pdbx_strand_id
1 'polypeptide(L)'
;MSKGKYASANDIVAYLETLEVKQWFKLDEPPSLRTAQRWMKELGYRWSLDPKGQYADGHEREDVVCYRTHRYVLLWSRLEKRMCTYDSKTMQEFPPALLPGQKPVMVWFHDELIFYANDRRLTRWINCAEGAKPYAKGDGASIMVADFVGIDGWLTGPNGESTRVVMYPGTNRDGYMNNGRICTQLENAIKLAKAKYPHAEHVFIYDNATKHTKRRENALSVTKLTIGHSPNFSDIIGTNEKGEKIRQRMCDGVMPDGSPQCLYHPPDHPNEDLRGDFKGIAQILRERGIDPKGLKLTCTGERGCDRLVGGCCARRVLGD
;
A
#
# COMPACT_ATOMS: atom_id res chain seq x y z
N MET A 1 1.24 43.50 -10.25
CA MET A 1 0.46 42.25 -10.48
C MET A 1 -0.29 41.89 -9.22
N SER A 2 -1.61 41.66 -9.28
CA SER A 2 -2.38 41.19 -8.13
C SER A 2 -1.91 39.78 -7.73
N LYS A 3 -1.52 39.58 -6.46
CA LYS A 3 -1.05 38.30 -5.92
C LYS A 3 -2.19 37.27 -5.70
N GLY A 4 -3.43 37.67 -5.93
CA GLY A 4 -4.61 36.80 -5.86
C GLY A 4 -4.81 36.14 -4.49
N LYS A 5 -5.52 35.01 -4.47
CA LYS A 5 -5.92 34.30 -3.24
C LYS A 5 -4.79 33.62 -2.45
N TYR A 6 -3.56 33.64 -2.96
CA TYR A 6 -2.39 33.01 -2.31
C TYR A 6 -1.41 34.03 -1.74
N ALA A 7 -1.83 35.29 -1.62
CA ALA A 7 -1.05 36.32 -0.93
C ALA A 7 -0.64 35.85 0.48
N SER A 8 0.63 36.06 0.78
CA SER A 8 1.27 35.67 2.03
C SER A 8 1.78 36.89 2.80
N ALA A 9 2.09 36.70 4.08
CA ALA A 9 2.73 37.75 4.88
C ALA A 9 4.07 38.20 4.28
N ASN A 10 4.80 37.30 3.60
CA ASN A 10 6.02 37.66 2.87
C ASN A 10 5.74 38.61 1.69
N ASP A 11 4.57 38.52 1.04
CA ASP A 11 4.22 39.46 -0.02
C ASP A 11 3.97 40.87 0.53
N ILE A 12 3.48 40.99 1.77
CA ILE A 12 3.35 42.28 2.47
C ILE A 12 4.74 42.85 2.78
N VAL A 13 5.64 42.04 3.33
CA VAL A 13 7.02 42.45 3.61
C VAL A 13 7.73 42.89 2.33
N ALA A 14 7.64 42.08 1.26
CA ALA A 14 8.27 42.38 -0.02
C ALA A 14 7.67 43.63 -0.70
N TYR A 15 6.38 43.89 -0.54
CA TYR A 15 5.75 45.12 -1.05
C TYR A 15 6.24 46.35 -0.29
N LEU A 16 6.28 46.28 1.04
CA LEU A 16 6.77 47.36 1.89
C LEU A 16 8.29 47.55 1.82
N GLU A 17 9.01 46.59 1.22
CA GLU A 17 10.44 46.71 0.95
C GLU A 17 10.75 47.61 -0.27
N THR A 18 9.77 47.84 -1.15
CA THR A 18 9.98 48.63 -2.37
C THR A 18 10.24 50.11 -2.04
N LEU A 19 11.24 50.72 -2.69
CA LEU A 19 11.70 52.09 -2.41
C LEU A 19 10.58 53.13 -2.41
N GLU A 20 9.70 53.06 -3.41
CA GLU A 20 8.55 53.98 -3.57
C GLU A 20 7.57 53.87 -2.39
N VAL A 21 7.29 52.64 -1.95
CA VAL A 21 6.36 52.36 -0.85
C VAL A 21 6.99 52.70 0.50
N LYS A 22 8.28 52.41 0.70
CA LYS A 22 9.03 52.86 1.88
C LYS A 22 9.00 54.37 2.03
N GLN A 23 9.24 55.11 0.94
CA GLN A 23 9.19 56.57 0.96
C GLN A 23 7.77 57.09 1.26
N TRP A 24 6.76 56.47 0.67
CA TRP A 24 5.37 56.88 0.90
C TRP A 24 4.93 56.67 2.36
N PHE A 25 5.25 55.51 2.93
CA PHE A 25 4.93 55.19 4.33
C PHE A 25 5.99 55.68 5.34
N LYS A 26 7.06 56.33 4.88
CA LYS A 26 8.20 56.79 5.69
C LYS A 26 8.79 55.70 6.57
N LEU A 27 9.05 54.54 5.97
CA LEU A 27 9.65 53.38 6.63
C LEU A 27 11.16 53.37 6.40
N ASP A 28 11.93 53.34 7.49
CA ASP A 28 13.39 53.13 7.43
C ASP A 28 13.72 51.69 7.00
N GLU A 29 12.95 50.73 7.52
CA GLU A 29 13.11 49.30 7.27
C GLU A 29 11.74 48.62 7.07
N PRO A 30 11.68 47.48 6.35
CA PRO A 30 10.45 46.73 6.19
C PRO A 30 10.03 46.12 7.54
N PRO A 31 8.73 45.88 7.76
CA PRO A 31 8.29 45.17 8.94
C PRO A 31 8.80 43.72 8.93
N SER A 32 9.04 43.18 10.11
CA SER A 32 9.34 41.75 10.25
C SER A 32 8.18 40.88 9.73
N LEU A 33 8.50 39.66 9.30
CA LEU A 33 7.49 38.66 8.92
C LEU A 33 6.43 38.43 10.01
N ARG A 34 6.85 38.46 11.28
CA ARG A 34 5.96 38.29 12.44
C ARG A 34 4.98 39.45 12.57
N THR A 35 5.43 40.67 12.28
CA THR A 35 4.58 41.87 12.25
C THR A 35 3.55 41.76 11.13
N ALA A 36 3.98 41.38 9.91
CA ALA A 36 3.06 41.19 8.79
C ALA A 36 2.00 40.11 9.06
N GLN A 37 2.38 38.98 9.71
CA GLN A 37 1.43 37.95 10.12
C GLN A 37 0.40 38.43 11.16
N ARG A 38 0.80 39.31 12.09
CA ARG A 38 -0.13 39.93 13.05
C ARG A 38 -1.15 40.80 12.34
N TRP A 39 -0.71 41.65 11.42
CA TRP A 39 -1.61 42.47 10.62
C TRP A 39 -2.58 41.64 9.80
N MET A 40 -2.13 40.53 9.20
CA MET A 40 -3.05 39.62 8.50
C MET A 40 -4.17 39.13 9.42
N LYS A 41 -3.87 38.78 10.68
CA LYS A 41 -4.90 38.39 11.66
C LYS A 41 -5.84 39.52 12.04
N GLU A 42 -5.32 40.73 12.24
CA GLU A 42 -6.12 41.92 12.55
C GLU A 42 -7.05 42.30 11.40
N LEU A 43 -6.61 42.11 10.15
CA LEU A 43 -7.41 42.27 8.93
C LEU A 43 -8.39 41.11 8.69
N GLY A 44 -8.58 40.23 9.67
CA GLY A 44 -9.54 39.13 9.61
C GLY A 44 -9.08 37.90 8.83
N TYR A 45 -7.80 37.80 8.46
CA TYR A 45 -7.28 36.60 7.80
C TYR A 45 -6.85 35.54 8.81
N ARG A 46 -7.21 34.28 8.53
CA ARG A 46 -6.72 33.12 9.29
C ARG A 46 -5.98 32.17 8.37
N TRP A 47 -4.88 31.62 8.88
CA TRP A 47 -4.18 30.52 8.24
C TRP A 47 -4.91 29.23 8.59
N SER A 48 -5.52 28.59 7.60
CA SER A 48 -6.22 27.31 7.81
C SER A 48 -5.97 26.37 6.64
N LEU A 49 -6.01 25.08 6.96
CA LEU A 49 -6.26 24.02 5.99
C LEU A 49 -7.75 24.03 5.66
N ASP A 50 -8.10 23.71 4.42
CA ASP A 50 -9.41 23.13 4.15
C ASP A 50 -9.46 21.77 4.88
N PRO A 51 -10.39 21.55 5.83
CA PRO A 51 -10.41 20.33 6.62
C PRO A 51 -10.73 19.14 5.71
N LYS A 52 -9.73 18.27 5.53
CA LYS A 52 -9.89 16.92 4.97
C LYS A 52 -9.54 15.94 6.08
N GLY A 53 -10.37 14.91 6.26
CA GLY A 53 -10.07 13.82 7.20
C GLY A 53 -8.75 13.16 6.80
N GLN A 54 -7.84 13.00 7.76
CA GLN A 54 -6.67 12.15 7.60
C GLN A 54 -7.10 10.69 7.76
N TYR A 55 -6.55 9.80 6.94
CA TYR A 55 -6.69 8.37 7.16
C TYR A 55 -5.91 7.98 8.42
N ALA A 56 -6.60 7.46 9.43
CA ALA A 56 -5.97 6.76 10.54
C ALA A 56 -5.79 5.30 10.12
N ASP A 57 -4.56 4.92 9.79
CA ASP A 57 -4.18 3.58 9.30
C ASP A 57 -4.21 2.48 10.38
N GLY A 58 -4.52 2.85 11.63
CA GLY A 58 -4.58 1.93 12.76
C GLY A 58 -3.21 1.33 13.10
N HIS A 59 -2.11 2.03 12.82
CA HIS A 59 -0.76 1.55 13.18
C HIS A 59 -0.56 1.40 14.70
N GLU A 60 -1.38 2.05 15.52
CA GLU A 60 -1.39 1.94 16.98
C GLU A 60 -2.23 0.76 17.51
N ARG A 61 -2.89 -0.03 16.65
CA ARG A 61 -3.60 -1.23 17.10
C ARG A 61 -2.63 -2.20 17.77
N GLU A 62 -3.08 -2.84 18.84
CA GLU A 62 -2.26 -3.71 19.67
C GLU A 62 -1.60 -4.86 18.88
N ASP A 63 -2.31 -5.46 17.93
CA ASP A 63 -1.78 -6.49 17.04
C ASP A 63 -0.64 -5.98 16.16
N VAL A 64 -0.78 -4.76 15.63
CA VAL A 64 0.25 -4.10 14.79
C VAL A 64 1.48 -3.74 15.63
N VAL A 65 1.28 -3.16 16.82
CA VAL A 65 2.37 -2.81 17.74
C VAL A 65 3.10 -4.07 18.18
N CYS A 66 2.39 -5.14 18.53
CA CYS A 66 2.97 -6.42 18.90
C CYS A 66 3.85 -6.97 17.77
N TYR A 67 3.34 -7.04 16.54
CA TYR A 67 4.11 -7.49 15.38
C TYR A 67 5.35 -6.62 15.13
N ARG A 68 5.20 -5.28 15.17
CA ARG A 68 6.30 -4.35 14.96
C ARG A 68 7.43 -4.60 15.97
N THR A 69 7.09 -4.65 17.25
CA THR A 69 8.06 -4.80 18.34
C THR A 69 8.70 -6.19 18.37
N HIS A 70 7.90 -7.25 18.20
CA HIS A 70 8.35 -8.62 18.47
C HIS A 70 8.78 -9.38 17.21
N ARG A 71 8.51 -8.86 16.01
CA ARG A 71 8.88 -9.51 14.74
C ARG A 71 9.69 -8.58 13.85
N TYR A 72 9.12 -7.43 13.49
CA TYR A 72 9.73 -6.55 12.48
C TYR A 72 11.05 -5.94 12.96
N VAL A 73 11.07 -5.31 14.14
CA VAL A 73 12.29 -4.68 14.69
C VAL A 73 13.40 -5.71 14.87
N LEU A 74 13.09 -6.91 15.38
CA LEU A 74 14.08 -7.97 15.54
C LEU A 74 14.66 -8.46 14.21
N LEU A 75 13.83 -8.57 13.17
CA LEU A 75 14.29 -8.88 11.82
C LEU A 75 15.18 -7.77 11.28
N TRP A 76 14.74 -6.51 11.41
CA TRP A 76 15.47 -5.34 10.95
C TRP A 76 16.86 -5.25 11.59
N SER A 77 16.96 -5.38 12.92
CA SER A 77 18.23 -5.36 13.64
C SER A 77 19.19 -6.49 13.24
N ARG A 78 18.69 -7.61 12.70
CA ARG A 78 19.55 -8.68 12.14
C ARG A 78 20.08 -8.32 10.76
N LEU A 79 19.24 -7.71 9.92
CA LEU A 79 19.63 -7.25 8.60
C LEU A 79 20.62 -6.09 8.70
N GLU A 80 20.35 -5.13 9.58
CA GLU A 80 21.13 -3.90 9.80
C GLU A 80 22.62 -4.19 10.09
N LYS A 81 22.92 -5.25 10.85
CA LYS A 81 24.31 -5.69 11.11
C LYS A 81 25.11 -6.03 9.85
N ARG A 82 24.43 -6.30 8.74
CA ARG A 82 25.01 -6.64 7.44
C ARG A 82 24.78 -5.54 6.41
N MET A 83 24.21 -4.40 6.79
CA MET A 83 24.04 -3.24 5.91
C MET A 83 25.26 -2.32 6.03
N CYS A 84 25.56 -1.61 4.94
CA CYS A 84 26.52 -0.53 5.01
C CYS A 84 25.92 0.68 5.74
N THR A 85 26.75 1.38 6.53
CA THR A 85 26.35 2.61 7.22
C THR A 85 27.22 3.76 6.75
N TYR A 86 26.73 4.99 6.89
CA TYR A 86 27.42 6.18 6.41
C TYR A 86 27.44 7.24 7.50
N ASP A 87 28.55 7.97 7.59
CA ASP A 87 28.58 9.17 8.42
C ASP A 87 27.67 10.24 7.80
N SER A 88 26.75 10.77 8.59
CA SER A 88 25.69 11.66 8.11
C SER A 88 26.18 13.04 7.63
N LYS A 89 27.44 13.40 7.90
CA LYS A 89 28.01 14.71 7.52
C LYS A 89 28.99 14.59 6.36
N THR A 90 29.91 13.65 6.46
CA THR A 90 30.99 13.44 5.50
C THR A 90 30.62 12.46 4.40
N MET A 91 29.52 11.71 4.57
CA MET A 91 29.11 10.61 3.69
C MET A 91 30.17 9.50 3.60
N GLN A 92 31.08 9.43 4.57
CA GLN A 92 32.06 8.34 4.62
C GLN A 92 31.35 7.01 4.82
N GLU A 93 31.70 6.04 3.98
CA GLU A 93 31.16 4.69 4.00
C GLU A 93 31.83 3.82 5.09
N PHE A 94 31.01 3.09 5.85
CA PHE A 94 31.44 2.10 6.85
C PHE A 94 30.83 0.74 6.52
N PRO A 95 31.59 -0.14 5.83
CA PRO A 95 31.16 -1.47 5.50
C PRO A 95 30.86 -2.33 6.75
N PRO A 96 29.89 -3.25 6.68
CA PRO A 96 29.56 -4.11 7.80
C PRO A 96 30.65 -5.14 8.08
N ALA A 97 30.83 -5.50 9.35
CA ALA A 97 31.67 -6.63 9.74
C ALA A 97 30.93 -7.95 9.48
N LEU A 98 31.27 -8.61 8.37
CA LEU A 98 30.63 -9.86 7.95
C LEU A 98 31.34 -11.09 8.51
N LEU A 99 30.58 -12.08 8.97
CA LEU A 99 31.11 -13.41 9.31
C LEU A 99 31.42 -14.21 8.04
N PRO A 100 32.28 -15.25 8.11
CA PRO A 100 32.55 -16.13 6.98
C PRO A 100 31.25 -16.68 6.35
N GLY A 101 31.11 -16.49 5.04
CA GLY A 101 29.93 -16.91 4.27
C GLY A 101 28.75 -15.94 4.29
N GLN A 102 28.80 -14.84 5.05
CA GLN A 102 27.77 -13.80 4.99
C GLN A 102 27.96 -12.87 3.80
N LYS A 103 26.83 -12.38 3.27
CA LYS A 103 26.78 -11.34 2.24
C LYS A 103 26.31 -10.03 2.85
N PRO A 104 26.80 -8.87 2.34
CA PRO A 104 26.21 -7.58 2.69
C PRO A 104 24.77 -7.52 2.22
N VAL A 105 23.94 -6.76 2.93
CA VAL A 105 22.51 -6.59 2.64
C VAL A 105 22.29 -5.24 1.99
N MET A 106 21.64 -5.24 0.83
CA MET A 106 21.14 -4.03 0.15
C MET A 106 19.62 -3.98 0.26
N VAL A 107 19.10 -2.91 0.85
CA VAL A 107 17.66 -2.70 1.00
C VAL A 107 17.15 -1.74 -0.07
N TRP A 108 16.01 -2.10 -0.66
CA TRP A 108 15.30 -1.31 -1.66
C TRP A 108 13.89 -1.04 -1.17
N PHE A 109 13.61 0.22 -0.83
CA PHE A 109 12.28 0.68 -0.44
C PHE A 109 11.48 1.03 -1.68
N HIS A 110 10.25 0.54 -1.75
CA HIS A 110 9.30 0.85 -2.81
C HIS A 110 8.13 1.66 -2.25
N ASP A 111 7.65 2.61 -3.04
CA ASP A 111 6.38 3.26 -2.81
C ASP A 111 5.76 3.71 -4.14
N GLU A 112 4.44 3.96 -4.13
CA GLU A 112 3.70 4.51 -5.25
C GLU A 112 3.06 5.84 -4.90
N LEU A 113 3.44 6.88 -5.62
CA LEU A 113 2.93 8.22 -5.42
C LEU A 113 2.10 8.67 -6.61
N ILE A 114 0.95 9.30 -6.33
CA ILE A 114 0.08 9.88 -7.35
C ILE A 114 0.15 11.39 -7.25
N PHE A 115 0.43 12.03 -8.38
CA PHE A 115 0.32 13.47 -8.56
C PHE A 115 -0.92 13.78 -9.38
N TYR A 116 -1.58 14.88 -9.05
CA TYR A 116 -2.78 15.33 -9.72
C TYR A 116 -2.54 16.68 -10.41
N ALA A 117 -3.12 16.88 -11.58
CA ALA A 117 -2.98 18.13 -12.34
C ALA A 117 -3.52 19.35 -11.58
N ASN A 118 -4.51 19.15 -10.71
CA ASN A 118 -5.00 20.16 -9.78
C ASN A 118 -4.53 19.92 -8.34
N ASP A 119 -3.40 19.24 -8.15
CA ASP A 119 -2.76 19.22 -6.84
C ASP A 119 -2.38 20.66 -6.47
N ARG A 120 -3.07 21.20 -5.47
CA ARG A 120 -3.13 22.64 -5.19
C ARG A 120 -2.67 22.88 -3.77
N ARG A 121 -2.12 24.06 -3.54
CA ARG A 121 -1.90 24.59 -2.20
C ARG A 121 -3.25 24.80 -1.51
N LEU A 122 -3.65 23.85 -0.65
CA LEU A 122 -4.90 23.87 0.12
C LEU A 122 -4.85 24.78 1.35
N THR A 123 -3.65 25.23 1.74
CA THR A 123 -3.44 26.17 2.84
C THR A 123 -3.25 27.58 2.32
N ARG A 124 -4.09 28.52 2.73
CA ARG A 124 -3.94 29.94 2.42
C ARG A 124 -4.44 30.81 3.56
N TRP A 125 -4.11 32.10 3.50
CA TRP A 125 -4.76 33.10 4.33
C TRP A 125 -6.17 33.33 3.78
N ILE A 126 -7.18 33.01 4.57
CA ILE A 126 -8.61 33.16 4.21
C ILE A 126 -9.16 34.31 5.03
N ASN A 127 -9.76 35.31 4.37
CA ASN A 127 -10.44 36.40 5.06
C ASN A 127 -11.75 35.88 5.67
N CYS A 128 -12.08 36.31 6.89
CA CYS A 128 -13.29 35.89 7.59
C CYS A 128 -14.60 36.22 6.86
N ALA A 129 -14.60 37.20 5.96
CA ALA A 129 -15.75 37.57 5.14
C ALA A 129 -15.80 36.83 3.78
N GLU A 130 -14.79 36.03 3.43
CA GLU A 130 -14.77 35.31 2.16
C GLU A 130 -15.72 34.10 2.19
N GLY A 131 -16.79 34.13 1.39
CA GLY A 131 -17.69 32.99 1.20
C GLY A 131 -17.04 31.83 0.44
N ALA A 132 -17.50 30.61 0.73
CA ALA A 132 -17.02 29.40 0.04
C ALA A 132 -17.34 29.48 -1.47
N LYS A 133 -16.32 29.33 -2.31
CA LYS A 133 -16.48 29.32 -3.77
C LYS A 133 -16.63 27.88 -4.27
N PRO A 134 -17.59 27.59 -5.17
CA PRO A 134 -17.68 26.31 -5.84
C PRO A 134 -16.36 25.98 -6.54
N TYR A 135 -15.94 24.71 -6.46
CA TYR A 135 -14.71 24.22 -7.07
C TYR A 135 -15.03 23.15 -8.12
N ALA A 136 -14.14 23.01 -9.11
CA ALA A 136 -14.25 21.93 -10.09
C ALA A 136 -14.21 20.59 -9.36
N LYS A 137 -15.18 19.73 -9.64
CA LYS A 137 -15.28 18.40 -9.02
C LYS A 137 -14.10 17.53 -9.47
N GLY A 138 -13.25 17.12 -8.52
CA GLY A 138 -12.12 16.22 -8.73
C GLY A 138 -10.76 16.90 -8.89
N ASP A 139 -9.69 16.18 -8.60
CA ASP A 139 -8.31 16.69 -8.58
C ASP A 139 -7.67 16.75 -9.99
N GLY A 140 -8.44 16.53 -11.05
CA GLY A 140 -7.96 16.53 -12.45
C GLY A 140 -7.27 15.23 -12.87
N ALA A 141 -6.61 15.27 -14.03
CA ALA A 141 -5.85 14.13 -14.53
C ALA A 141 -4.68 13.80 -13.59
N SER A 142 -4.42 12.51 -13.36
CA SER A 142 -3.33 12.08 -12.50
C SER A 142 -2.18 11.43 -13.29
N ILE A 143 -1.02 11.41 -12.65
CA ILE A 143 0.17 10.63 -13.02
C ILE A 143 0.61 9.88 -11.76
N MET A 144 0.87 8.59 -11.89
CA MET A 144 1.39 7.76 -10.82
C MET A 144 2.81 7.37 -11.15
N VAL A 145 3.69 7.49 -10.17
CA VAL A 145 5.08 7.07 -10.25
C VAL A 145 5.33 6.04 -9.15
N ALA A 146 5.90 4.91 -9.51
CA ALA A 146 6.34 3.88 -8.59
C ALA A 146 7.81 3.57 -8.86
N ASP A 147 8.64 3.49 -7.84
CA ASP A 147 10.07 3.25 -8.01
C ASP A 147 10.69 2.63 -6.75
N PHE A 148 11.95 2.20 -6.85
CA PHE A 148 12.73 1.70 -5.72
C PHE A 148 13.88 2.64 -5.39
N VAL A 149 14.07 2.90 -4.10
CA VAL A 149 15.18 3.68 -3.57
C VAL A 149 15.94 2.88 -2.52
N GLY A 150 17.26 2.88 -2.63
CA GLY A 150 18.17 2.33 -1.63
C GLY A 150 19.09 3.42 -1.11
N ILE A 151 20.11 3.02 -0.37
CA ILE A 151 21.07 3.98 0.21
C ILE A 151 21.87 4.74 -0.86
N ASP A 152 22.14 4.10 -1.99
CA ASP A 152 22.83 4.69 -3.14
C ASP A 152 21.87 5.40 -4.13
N GLY A 153 20.67 5.76 -3.66
CA GLY A 153 19.63 6.41 -4.45
C GLY A 153 18.74 5.44 -5.23
N TRP A 154 18.24 5.89 -6.37
CA TRP A 154 17.29 5.11 -7.19
C TRP A 154 17.91 3.82 -7.73
N LEU A 155 17.12 2.75 -7.79
CA LEU A 155 17.54 1.50 -8.40
C LEU A 155 17.61 1.66 -9.92
N THR A 156 18.82 1.82 -10.42
CA THR A 156 19.14 1.88 -11.84
C THR A 156 20.05 0.74 -12.25
N GLY A 157 19.97 0.34 -13.51
CA GLY A 157 20.91 -0.60 -14.11
C GLY A 157 22.26 0.06 -14.41
N PRO A 158 23.27 -0.75 -14.75
CA PRO A 158 24.62 -0.25 -15.05
C PRO A 158 24.68 0.75 -16.21
N ASN A 159 23.72 0.69 -17.14
CA ASN A 159 23.65 1.55 -18.33
C ASN A 159 22.58 2.64 -18.21
N GLY A 160 22.05 2.87 -17.00
CA GLY A 160 20.99 3.84 -16.76
C GLY A 160 19.57 3.29 -16.97
N GLU A 161 19.39 1.97 -17.08
CA GLU A 161 18.06 1.36 -17.03
C GLU A 161 17.35 1.72 -15.73
N SER A 162 16.03 1.87 -15.73
CA SER A 162 15.26 2.25 -14.54
C SER A 162 14.18 1.24 -14.22
N THR A 163 13.94 1.01 -12.93
CA THR A 163 12.75 0.28 -12.44
C THR A 163 11.51 1.16 -12.38
N ARG A 164 11.63 2.45 -12.65
CA ARG A 164 10.54 3.40 -12.51
C ARG A 164 9.40 3.04 -13.44
N VAL A 165 8.22 2.92 -12.85
CA VAL A 165 6.96 2.86 -13.58
C VAL A 165 6.33 4.23 -13.49
N VAL A 166 6.14 4.86 -14.65
CA VAL A 166 5.30 6.05 -14.80
C VAL A 166 4.04 5.59 -15.52
N MET A 167 2.89 5.90 -14.93
CA MET A 167 1.62 5.58 -15.55
C MET A 167 0.62 6.71 -15.37
N TYR A 168 -0.38 6.71 -16.22
CA TYR A 168 -1.47 7.66 -16.24
C TYR A 168 -2.78 6.97 -15.86
N PRO A 169 -3.18 7.00 -14.58
CA PRO A 169 -4.32 6.23 -14.12
C PRO A 169 -5.63 6.62 -14.81
N GLY A 170 -6.43 5.62 -15.15
CA GLY A 170 -7.80 5.79 -15.66
C GLY A 170 -8.21 4.71 -16.66
N THR A 171 -9.50 4.39 -16.70
CA THR A 171 -10.08 3.36 -17.59
C THR A 171 -9.79 3.61 -19.07
N ASN A 172 -9.81 4.88 -19.50
CA ASN A 172 -9.50 5.28 -20.88
C ASN A 172 -8.04 5.77 -21.04
N ARG A 173 -7.14 5.34 -20.14
CA ARG A 173 -5.71 5.67 -20.13
C ARG A 173 -4.91 4.38 -19.91
N ASP A 174 -3.95 4.36 -18.98
CA ASP A 174 -3.07 3.20 -18.77
C ASP A 174 -3.70 2.11 -17.85
N GLY A 175 -4.96 2.30 -17.44
CA GLY A 175 -5.61 1.50 -16.41
C GLY A 175 -5.15 1.90 -15.01
N TYR A 176 -5.10 0.94 -14.09
CA TYR A 176 -4.70 1.15 -12.69
C TYR A 176 -3.51 0.27 -12.33
N MET A 177 -2.73 0.69 -11.34
CA MET A 177 -1.64 -0.12 -10.79
C MET A 177 -2.22 -1.37 -10.14
N ASN A 178 -1.92 -2.52 -10.72
CA ASN A 178 -2.41 -3.82 -10.29
C ASN A 178 -1.25 -4.72 -9.88
N ASN A 179 -1.56 -5.83 -9.21
CA ASN A 179 -0.55 -6.77 -8.75
C ASN A 179 0.34 -7.31 -9.88
N GLY A 180 -0.20 -7.52 -11.09
CA GLY A 180 0.60 -7.97 -12.24
C GLY A 180 1.70 -6.97 -12.59
N ARG A 181 1.35 -5.68 -12.68
CA ARG A 181 2.32 -4.60 -12.91
C ARG A 181 3.37 -4.51 -11.79
N ILE A 182 2.95 -4.67 -10.52
CA ILE A 182 3.87 -4.72 -9.37
C ILE A 182 4.86 -5.88 -9.50
N CYS A 183 4.37 -7.08 -9.84
CA CYS A 183 5.22 -8.25 -10.05
C CYS A 183 6.21 -8.03 -11.20
N THR A 184 5.77 -7.51 -12.34
CA THR A 184 6.66 -7.18 -13.46
C THR A 184 7.73 -6.15 -13.07
N GLN A 185 7.35 -5.12 -12.31
CA GLN A 185 8.29 -4.12 -11.80
C GLN A 185 9.33 -4.75 -10.86
N LEU A 186 8.89 -5.61 -9.94
CA LEU A 186 9.76 -6.31 -9.00
C LEU A 186 10.71 -7.28 -9.72
N GLU A 187 10.24 -8.02 -10.73
CA GLU A 187 11.09 -8.88 -11.54
C GLU A 187 12.20 -8.10 -12.24
N ASN A 188 11.89 -6.93 -12.79
CA ASN A 188 12.89 -6.03 -13.36
C ASN A 188 13.85 -5.53 -12.27
N ALA A 189 13.34 -5.11 -11.11
CA ALA A 189 14.14 -4.65 -9.99
C ALA A 189 15.12 -5.71 -9.47
N ILE A 190 14.68 -6.97 -9.37
CA ILE A 190 15.55 -8.09 -8.99
C ILE A 190 16.69 -8.27 -9.99
N LYS A 191 16.41 -8.16 -11.31
CA LYS A 191 17.44 -8.26 -12.36
C LYS A 191 18.46 -7.13 -12.23
N LEU A 192 18.01 -5.88 -12.11
CA LEU A 192 18.90 -4.73 -12.00
C LEU A 192 19.70 -4.74 -10.69
N ALA A 193 19.06 -5.07 -9.56
CA ALA A 193 19.73 -5.14 -8.26
C ALA A 193 20.87 -6.17 -8.26
N LYS A 194 20.62 -7.37 -8.80
CA LYS A 194 21.65 -8.41 -8.94
C LYS A 194 22.77 -8.02 -9.90
N ALA A 195 22.47 -7.28 -10.97
CA ALA A 195 23.49 -6.77 -11.87
C ALA A 195 24.35 -5.68 -11.20
N LYS A 196 23.72 -4.80 -10.41
CA LYS A 196 24.40 -3.69 -9.73
C LYS A 196 25.23 -4.14 -8.53
N TYR A 197 24.73 -5.08 -7.72
CA TYR A 197 25.46 -5.62 -6.56
C TYR A 197 25.39 -7.16 -6.51
N PRO A 198 26.11 -7.88 -7.39
CA PRO A 198 26.01 -9.33 -7.52
C PRO A 198 26.42 -10.12 -6.27
N HIS A 199 27.23 -9.51 -5.40
CA HIS A 199 27.70 -10.12 -4.16
C HIS A 199 26.79 -9.87 -2.96
N ALA A 200 25.78 -9.01 -3.10
CA ALA A 200 24.87 -8.66 -2.02
C ALA A 200 23.67 -9.63 -1.94
N GLU A 201 23.09 -9.69 -0.74
CA GLU A 201 21.72 -10.14 -0.54
C GLU A 201 20.79 -8.93 -0.66
N HIS A 202 19.69 -9.07 -1.39
CA HIS A 202 18.76 -7.97 -1.65
C HIS A 202 17.46 -8.15 -0.88
N VAL A 203 17.03 -7.08 -0.20
CA VAL A 203 15.76 -7.03 0.53
C VAL A 203 14.90 -5.95 -0.10
N PHE A 204 13.72 -6.32 -0.60
CA PHE A 204 12.73 -5.39 -1.14
C PHE A 204 11.65 -5.13 -0.11
N ILE A 205 11.40 -3.86 0.19
CA ILE A 205 10.44 -3.43 1.20
C ILE A 205 9.26 -2.75 0.51
N TYR A 206 8.08 -3.22 0.83
CA TYR A 206 6.79 -2.69 0.38
C TYR A 206 5.93 -2.32 1.59
N ASP A 207 4.95 -1.46 1.39
CA ASP A 207 3.85 -1.30 2.33
C ASP A 207 2.88 -2.49 2.26
N ASN A 208 1.92 -2.53 3.18
CA ASN A 208 0.93 -3.60 3.25
C ASN A 208 -0.32 -3.31 2.42
N ALA A 209 -0.22 -2.50 1.37
CA ALA A 209 -1.36 -2.25 0.48
C ALA A 209 -1.88 -3.57 -0.10
N THR A 210 -3.21 -3.68 -0.23
CA THR A 210 -3.89 -4.93 -0.61
C THR A 210 -3.44 -5.49 -1.96
N LYS A 211 -2.97 -4.63 -2.86
CA LYS A 211 -2.39 -4.97 -4.17
C LYS A 211 -1.05 -5.71 -4.06
N HIS A 212 -0.25 -5.46 -3.03
CA HIS A 212 1.01 -6.16 -2.76
C HIS A 212 0.78 -7.51 -2.10
N THR A 213 -0.31 -7.64 -1.34
CA THR A 213 -0.69 -8.88 -0.65
C THR A 213 -1.67 -9.74 -1.46
N LYS A 214 -1.77 -9.54 -2.78
CA LYS A 214 -2.68 -10.34 -3.63
C LYS A 214 -2.23 -11.79 -3.59
N ARG A 215 -3.17 -12.68 -3.28
CA ARG A 215 -2.94 -14.13 -3.36
C ARG A 215 -2.89 -14.58 -4.83
N ARG A 216 -2.30 -15.73 -5.08
CA ARG A 216 -2.36 -16.39 -6.40
C ARG A 216 -3.83 -16.56 -6.83
N GLU A 217 -4.06 -16.56 -8.13
CA GLU A 217 -5.44 -16.61 -8.69
C GLU A 217 -6.18 -17.90 -8.30
N ASN A 218 -5.46 -19.00 -8.14
CA ASN A 218 -5.99 -20.27 -7.66
C ASN A 218 -5.85 -20.46 -6.14
N ALA A 219 -5.46 -19.44 -5.37
CA ALA A 219 -5.24 -19.61 -3.95
C ALA A 219 -6.53 -19.97 -3.20
N LEU A 220 -6.37 -20.75 -2.12
CA LEU A 220 -7.47 -21.13 -1.25
C LEU A 220 -8.10 -19.90 -0.60
N SER A 221 -9.44 -19.85 -0.65
CA SER A 221 -10.23 -18.83 0.02
C SER A 221 -11.43 -19.45 0.72
N VAL A 222 -11.28 -19.68 2.02
CA VAL A 222 -12.31 -20.28 2.86
C VAL A 222 -13.61 -19.46 2.86
N THR A 223 -13.52 -18.13 2.68
CA THR A 223 -14.68 -17.22 2.62
C THR A 223 -15.57 -17.42 1.41
N LYS A 224 -15.12 -18.15 0.38
CA LYS A 224 -15.88 -18.41 -0.84
C LYS A 224 -16.43 -19.84 -0.91
N LEU A 225 -15.95 -20.74 -0.06
CA LEU A 225 -16.37 -22.14 -0.06
C LEU A 225 -17.82 -22.32 0.41
N THR A 226 -18.48 -23.35 -0.12
CA THR A 226 -19.83 -23.80 0.26
C THR A 226 -19.76 -24.94 1.27
N ILE A 227 -20.83 -25.16 2.04
CA ILE A 227 -20.87 -26.22 3.05
C ILE A 227 -20.99 -27.62 2.41
N GLY A 228 -21.89 -27.76 1.44
CA GLY A 228 -22.08 -28.97 0.65
C GLY A 228 -21.35 -28.89 -0.68
N HIS A 229 -21.43 -29.99 -1.42
CA HIS A 229 -20.87 -30.08 -2.76
C HIS A 229 -21.51 -29.04 -3.69
N SER A 230 -20.77 -28.65 -4.72
CA SER A 230 -21.26 -27.67 -5.70
C SER A 230 -20.71 -28.00 -7.09
N PRO A 231 -21.60 -28.13 -8.08
CA PRO A 231 -21.17 -28.28 -9.46
C PRO A 231 -20.56 -26.98 -9.96
N ASN A 232 -19.54 -27.11 -10.82
CA ASN A 232 -18.85 -25.99 -11.47
C ASN A 232 -18.36 -24.90 -10.50
N PHE A 233 -17.99 -25.28 -9.28
CA PHE A 233 -17.48 -24.33 -8.29
C PHE A 233 -16.08 -23.82 -8.67
N SER A 234 -16.00 -22.52 -8.85
CA SER A 234 -14.79 -21.81 -9.26
C SER A 234 -14.79 -20.44 -8.62
N ASP A 235 -13.61 -19.95 -8.24
CA ASP A 235 -13.47 -18.55 -7.86
C ASP A 235 -13.54 -17.64 -9.08
N ILE A 236 -14.13 -16.45 -8.93
CA ILE A 236 -14.10 -15.39 -9.94
C ILE A 236 -12.84 -14.56 -9.66
N ILE A 237 -11.88 -14.63 -10.58
CA ILE A 237 -10.57 -13.97 -10.45
C ILE A 237 -10.49 -12.64 -11.20
N GLY A 238 -11.47 -12.36 -12.04
CA GLY A 238 -11.55 -11.13 -12.80
C GLY A 238 -12.69 -11.14 -13.80
N THR A 239 -12.70 -10.13 -14.66
CA THR A 239 -13.64 -9.97 -15.76
C THR A 239 -12.83 -9.67 -17.02
N ASN A 240 -13.13 -10.33 -18.13
CA ASN A 240 -12.46 -10.08 -19.40
C ASN A 240 -12.96 -8.78 -20.07
N GLU A 241 -12.35 -8.40 -21.20
CA GLU A 241 -12.72 -7.20 -21.97
C GLU A 241 -14.18 -7.19 -22.46
N LYS A 242 -14.80 -8.37 -22.56
CA LYS A 242 -16.20 -8.55 -22.96
C LYS A 242 -17.19 -8.48 -21.79
N GLY A 243 -16.71 -8.28 -20.56
CA GLY A 243 -17.56 -8.26 -19.36
C GLY A 243 -17.85 -9.65 -18.77
N GLU A 244 -17.22 -10.71 -19.28
CA GLU A 244 -17.44 -12.08 -18.81
C GLU A 244 -16.53 -12.41 -17.63
N LYS A 245 -17.08 -13.10 -16.62
CA LYS A 245 -16.35 -13.48 -15.42
C LYS A 245 -15.33 -14.57 -15.72
N ILE A 246 -14.06 -14.28 -15.47
CA ILE A 246 -12.97 -15.26 -15.53
C ILE A 246 -13.02 -16.10 -14.26
N ARG A 247 -13.08 -17.42 -14.44
CA ARG A 247 -13.28 -18.39 -13.38
C ARG A 247 -12.07 -19.31 -13.26
N GLN A 248 -11.60 -19.51 -12.03
CA GLN A 248 -10.44 -20.35 -11.73
C GLN A 248 -10.78 -21.30 -10.58
N ARG A 249 -10.46 -22.59 -10.74
CA ARG A 249 -10.56 -23.55 -9.64
C ARG A 249 -9.47 -23.26 -8.61
N MET A 250 -9.83 -23.40 -7.33
CA MET A 250 -8.84 -23.29 -6.25
C MET A 250 -7.88 -24.47 -6.31
N CYS A 251 -6.63 -24.26 -5.89
CA CYS A 251 -5.66 -25.32 -5.73
C CYS A 251 -6.01 -26.23 -4.55
N ASP A 252 -5.30 -27.35 -4.44
CA ASP A 252 -5.47 -28.27 -3.34
C ASP A 252 -5.01 -27.65 -2.01
N GLY A 253 -5.63 -28.11 -0.94
CA GLY A 253 -5.21 -27.88 0.43
C GLY A 253 -4.00 -28.74 0.80
N VAL A 254 -3.56 -28.57 2.04
CA VAL A 254 -2.51 -29.41 2.65
C VAL A 254 -3.09 -30.00 3.92
N MET A 255 -2.93 -31.30 4.09
CA MET A 255 -3.29 -32.05 5.29
C MET A 255 -2.24 -31.85 6.40
N PRO A 256 -2.55 -32.16 7.67
CA PRO A 256 -1.57 -32.04 8.76
C PRO A 256 -0.30 -32.89 8.57
N ASP A 257 -0.38 -33.98 7.81
CA ASP A 257 0.76 -34.84 7.46
C ASP A 257 1.58 -34.33 6.24
N GLY A 258 1.19 -33.17 5.68
CA GLY A 258 1.82 -32.57 4.51
C GLY A 258 1.30 -33.08 3.16
N SER A 259 0.41 -34.08 3.14
CA SER A 259 -0.16 -34.59 1.90
C SER A 259 -1.15 -33.59 1.27
N PRO A 260 -1.31 -33.59 -0.06
CA PRO A 260 -2.31 -32.73 -0.73
C PRO A 260 -3.73 -33.13 -0.32
N GLN A 261 -4.56 -32.13 0.00
CA GLN A 261 -5.99 -32.32 0.19
C GLN A 261 -6.76 -31.81 -1.03
N CYS A 262 -7.23 -32.71 -1.88
CA CYS A 262 -8.02 -32.33 -3.04
C CYS A 262 -9.34 -31.66 -2.63
N LEU A 263 -9.61 -30.46 -3.12
CA LEU A 263 -10.87 -29.74 -2.86
C LEU A 263 -12.04 -30.28 -3.67
N TYR A 264 -11.73 -30.99 -4.74
CA TYR A 264 -12.68 -31.46 -5.72
C TYR A 264 -12.63 -32.98 -5.83
N HIS A 265 -13.76 -33.57 -6.19
CA HIS A 265 -13.82 -34.98 -6.55
C HIS A 265 -13.07 -35.22 -7.87
N PRO A 266 -12.49 -36.42 -8.05
CA PRO A 266 -11.77 -36.74 -9.27
C PRO A 266 -12.75 -36.91 -10.45
N PRO A 267 -12.27 -36.77 -11.70
CA PRO A 267 -13.13 -36.90 -12.90
C PRO A 267 -13.74 -38.30 -13.07
N ASP A 268 -13.13 -39.34 -12.50
CA ASP A 268 -13.53 -40.74 -12.55
C ASP A 268 -14.28 -41.20 -11.28
N HIS A 269 -14.81 -40.26 -10.50
CA HIS A 269 -15.55 -40.57 -9.27
C HIS A 269 -16.71 -41.57 -9.52
N PRO A 270 -16.92 -42.59 -8.66
CA PRO A 270 -17.92 -43.63 -8.87
C PRO A 270 -19.36 -43.11 -9.02
N ASN A 271 -19.69 -42.08 -8.24
CA ASN A 271 -20.94 -41.34 -8.41
C ASN A 271 -20.75 -40.27 -9.50
N GLU A 272 -21.50 -40.39 -10.59
CA GLU A 272 -21.43 -39.51 -11.76
C GLU A 272 -21.75 -38.05 -11.43
N ASP A 273 -22.71 -37.83 -10.52
CA ASP A 273 -23.15 -36.50 -10.09
C ASP A 273 -22.09 -35.72 -9.31
N LEU A 274 -21.05 -36.41 -8.84
CA LEU A 274 -19.96 -35.81 -8.06
C LEU A 274 -18.67 -35.66 -8.88
N ARG A 275 -18.59 -36.16 -10.12
CA ARG A 275 -17.35 -36.13 -10.91
C ARG A 275 -16.89 -34.69 -11.16
N GLY A 276 -15.71 -34.33 -10.65
CA GLY A 276 -15.14 -32.98 -10.82
C GLY A 276 -15.73 -31.89 -9.91
N ASP A 277 -16.79 -32.20 -9.17
CA ASP A 277 -17.48 -31.24 -8.29
C ASP A 277 -16.63 -30.84 -7.10
N PHE A 278 -16.87 -29.63 -6.59
CA PHE A 278 -16.29 -29.24 -5.31
C PHE A 278 -16.94 -30.06 -4.20
N LYS A 279 -16.13 -30.61 -3.29
CA LYS A 279 -16.58 -31.54 -2.24
C LYS A 279 -17.48 -30.89 -1.18
N GLY A 280 -17.32 -29.58 -0.94
CA GLY A 280 -17.94 -28.90 0.18
C GLY A 280 -17.09 -28.96 1.46
N ILE A 281 -17.17 -27.92 2.29
CA ILE A 281 -16.42 -27.86 3.56
C ILE A 281 -16.75 -29.06 4.45
N ALA A 282 -18.00 -29.53 4.48
CA ALA A 282 -18.38 -30.65 5.35
C ALA A 282 -17.58 -31.92 5.02
N GLN A 283 -17.39 -32.24 3.74
CA GLN A 283 -16.59 -33.40 3.33
C GLN A 283 -15.10 -33.18 3.61
N ILE A 284 -14.58 -31.99 3.31
CA ILE A 284 -13.19 -31.61 3.58
C ILE A 284 -12.86 -31.70 5.08
N LEU A 285 -13.80 -31.35 5.97
CA LEU A 285 -13.64 -31.47 7.42
C LEU A 285 -13.65 -32.94 7.86
N ARG A 286 -14.52 -33.78 7.30
CA ARG A 286 -14.52 -35.23 7.58
C ARG A 286 -13.20 -35.89 7.18
N GLU A 287 -12.64 -35.51 6.04
CA GLU A 287 -11.32 -35.96 5.59
C GLU A 287 -10.20 -35.57 6.58
N ARG A 288 -10.38 -34.45 7.29
CA ARG A 288 -9.50 -34.00 8.39
C ARG A 288 -9.83 -34.62 9.75
N GLY A 289 -10.78 -35.55 9.83
CA GLY A 289 -11.21 -36.17 11.09
C GLY A 289 -12.08 -35.29 11.98
N ILE A 290 -12.68 -34.21 11.43
CA ILE A 290 -13.53 -33.28 12.17
C ILE A 290 -15.00 -33.52 11.79
N ASP A 291 -15.88 -33.71 12.77
CA ASP A 291 -17.32 -33.86 12.52
C ASP A 291 -17.97 -32.51 12.18
N PRO A 292 -18.51 -32.32 10.95
CA PRO A 292 -19.16 -31.08 10.56
C PRO A 292 -20.59 -30.93 11.10
N LYS A 293 -21.14 -31.94 11.80
CA LYS A 293 -22.55 -31.95 12.21
C LYS A 293 -22.90 -30.72 13.07
N GLY A 294 -23.94 -30.00 12.67
CA GLY A 294 -24.43 -28.80 13.36
C GLY A 294 -23.65 -27.52 13.06
N LEU A 295 -22.55 -27.58 12.29
CA LEU A 295 -21.82 -26.39 11.88
C LEU A 295 -22.61 -25.60 10.82
N LYS A 296 -22.82 -24.31 11.07
CA LYS A 296 -23.26 -23.36 10.04
C LYS A 296 -22.08 -22.99 9.14
N LEU A 297 -22.35 -22.57 7.91
CA LEU A 297 -21.31 -22.12 6.97
C LEU A 297 -20.51 -20.92 7.54
N THR A 298 -21.23 -19.94 8.08
CA THR A 298 -20.71 -18.73 8.73
C THR A 298 -21.55 -18.40 9.95
N CYS A 299 -20.94 -17.86 11.00
CA CYS A 299 -21.68 -17.24 12.10
C CYS A 299 -22.34 -15.94 11.63
N THR A 300 -23.66 -15.83 11.80
CA THR A 300 -24.43 -14.62 11.51
C THR A 300 -24.97 -14.07 12.83
N GLY A 301 -24.28 -13.12 13.45
CA GLY A 301 -24.71 -12.49 14.70
C GLY A 301 -23.82 -11.29 15.07
N GLU A 302 -24.35 -10.35 15.87
CA GLU A 302 -23.66 -9.09 16.23
C GLU A 302 -22.32 -9.29 16.97
N ARG A 303 -22.18 -10.38 17.72
CA ARG A 303 -20.92 -10.76 18.39
C ARG A 303 -19.88 -11.38 17.44
N GLY A 304 -20.26 -11.65 16.19
CA GLY A 304 -19.43 -12.37 15.24
C GLY A 304 -19.03 -13.77 15.72
N CYS A 305 -18.02 -14.34 15.09
CA CYS A 305 -17.31 -15.49 15.63
C CYS A 305 -16.27 -14.97 16.63
N ASP A 306 -16.41 -15.34 17.91
CA ASP A 306 -15.41 -15.02 18.92
C ASP A 306 -14.09 -15.71 18.53
N ARG A 307 -13.04 -14.92 18.31
CA ARG A 307 -11.72 -15.46 17.88
C ARG A 307 -11.12 -16.38 18.94
N LEU A 308 -11.54 -16.25 20.20
CA LEU A 308 -11.07 -17.04 21.34
C LEU A 308 -11.81 -18.37 21.49
N VAL A 309 -13.02 -18.50 20.91
CA VAL A 309 -13.80 -19.73 20.94
C VAL A 309 -13.62 -20.45 19.60
N GLY A 310 -12.64 -21.36 19.55
CA GLY A 310 -12.44 -22.22 18.39
C GLY A 310 -13.72 -22.96 18.01
N GLY A 311 -13.93 -23.20 16.70
CA GLY A 311 -14.98 -24.11 16.25
C GLY A 311 -16.38 -23.53 16.02
N CYS A 312 -16.55 -22.20 16.01
CA CYS A 312 -17.87 -21.56 15.91
C CYS A 312 -18.66 -21.86 14.61
N CYS A 313 -17.99 -22.08 13.48
CA CYS A 313 -18.60 -22.35 12.16
C CYS A 313 -17.62 -23.06 11.21
N ALA A 314 -18.15 -23.66 10.15
CA ALA A 314 -17.39 -24.49 9.22
C ALA A 314 -16.20 -23.76 8.57
N ARG A 315 -16.38 -22.50 8.18
CA ARG A 315 -15.30 -21.67 7.62
C ARG A 315 -14.21 -21.31 8.64
N ARG A 316 -14.55 -21.20 9.93
CA ARG A 316 -13.56 -20.93 10.98
C ARG A 316 -12.73 -22.18 11.25
N VAL A 317 -13.42 -23.31 11.48
CA VAL A 317 -12.79 -24.62 11.71
C VAL A 317 -11.80 -24.98 10.60
N LEU A 318 -12.14 -24.70 9.34
CA LEU A 318 -11.26 -25.02 8.22
C LEU A 318 -10.10 -24.01 8.04
N GLY A 319 -10.29 -22.77 8.50
CA GLY A 319 -9.32 -21.68 8.34
C GLY A 319 -8.29 -21.58 9.47
N ASP A 320 -8.58 -22.21 10.61
CA ASP A 320 -7.67 -22.36 11.75
C ASP A 320 -6.72 -23.56 11.52
#